data_AF-A0A524N3G2-F1
#
_entry.id   AF-A0A524N3G2-F1
#
_cell.length_a   1.000
_cell.length_b   1.000
_cell.length_c   1.000
_cell.angle_alpha   90.00
_cell.angle_beta   90.00
_cell.angle_gamma   90.00
#
_symmetry.space_group_name_H-M   'P 1'
#
loop_
_entity.id
_entity.type
_entity.pdbx_description
1 polymer ?
#
loop_
_entity_poly.entity_id
_entity_poly.type
_entity_poly.pdbx_seq_one_letter_code
_entity_poly.pdbx_strand_id
1 'polypeptide(L)'
;MKMFLGLVTGIILCGVTGFGIVYGLRASAAQGLYYQAKYSSEPHDIRPVLGRCMKADALYPHNYRFCELVARKTLAAAQSLTDPIASGDLEATAEKWCNRGLAMNPRDRELCWLKTAILERRSREAAIRYWKDYTDWHFWHPQNQYLLGSLYARNGHLHEAERIVELLAGRQYGMEMAFVIMEVRARLDSTKGGVEGDDSWKELLQ
;
A
#
# COMPACT_ATOMS: atom_id res chain seq x y z
N MET A 1 3.65 -38.39 43.88
CA MET A 1 4.27 -37.50 42.88
C MET A 1 3.75 -37.71 41.45
N LYS A 2 3.75 -38.93 40.89
CA LYS A 2 3.30 -39.19 39.50
C LYS A 2 1.84 -38.78 39.21
N MET A 3 0.93 -39.04 40.14
CA MET A 3 -0.51 -38.69 40.00
C MET A 3 -0.75 -37.17 39.94
N PHE A 4 -0.02 -36.39 40.74
CA PHE A 4 -0.10 -34.93 40.76
C PHE A 4 0.37 -34.33 39.43
N LEU A 5 1.49 -34.82 38.89
CA LEU A 5 2.00 -34.37 37.60
C LEU A 5 1.01 -34.65 36.45
N GLY A 6 0.36 -35.81 36.46
CA GLY A 6 -0.66 -36.15 35.46
C GLY A 6 -1.87 -35.20 35.47
N LEU A 7 -2.36 -34.85 36.66
CA LEU A 7 -3.47 -33.92 36.81
C LEU A 7 -3.11 -32.51 36.30
N VAL A 8 -1.94 -32.00 36.68
CA VAL A 8 -1.47 -30.67 36.24
C VAL A 8 -1.33 -30.62 34.72
N THR A 9 -0.72 -31.63 34.12
CA THR A 9 -0.58 -31.72 32.65
C THR A 9 -1.95 -31.77 31.96
N GLY A 10 -2.90 -32.54 32.49
CA GLY A 10 -4.26 -32.61 31.94
C GLY A 10 -4.97 -31.26 31.93
N ILE A 11 -4.89 -30.50 33.03
CA ILE A 11 -5.49 -29.17 33.15
C ILE A 11 -4.86 -28.20 32.13
N ILE A 12 -3.53 -28.21 32.01
CA ILE A 12 -2.82 -27.35 31.05
C ILE A 12 -3.26 -27.66 29.62
N LEU A 13 -3.35 -28.95 29.26
CA LEU A 13 -3.79 -29.36 27.92
C LEU A 13 -5.22 -28.91 27.64
N CYS A 14 -6.16 -29.14 28.56
CA CYS A 14 -7.54 -28.67 28.42
C CYS A 14 -7.61 -27.14 28.26
N GLY A 15 -6.79 -26.39 29.02
CA GLY A 15 -6.71 -24.93 28.91
C GLY A 15 -6.20 -24.46 27.53
N VAL A 16 -5.11 -25.06 27.04
CA VAL A 16 -4.56 -24.75 25.72
C VAL A 16 -5.54 -25.10 24.60
N THR A 17 -6.20 -26.26 24.68
CA THR A 17 -7.21 -26.68 23.70
C THR A 17 -8.41 -25.73 23.72
N GLY A 18 -8.95 -25.39 24.90
CA GLY A 18 -10.06 -24.45 25.02
C GLY A 18 -9.73 -23.07 24.46
N PHE A 19 -8.53 -22.56 24.77
CA PHE A 19 -8.03 -21.31 24.21
C PHE A 19 -7.94 -21.37 22.67
N GLY A 20 -7.37 -22.44 22.12
CA GLY A 20 -7.24 -22.65 20.68
C GLY A 20 -8.58 -22.68 19.96
N ILE A 21 -9.60 -23.32 20.53
CA ILE A 21 -10.96 -23.35 19.96
C ILE A 21 -11.56 -21.94 19.91
N VAL A 22 -11.51 -21.19 21.01
CA VAL A 22 -12.04 -19.81 21.06
C VAL A 22 -11.31 -18.90 20.07
N TYR A 23 -9.98 -19.02 20.00
CA TYR A 23 -9.15 -18.28 19.06
C TYR A 23 -9.53 -18.60 17.60
N GLY A 24 -9.67 -19.88 17.25
CA GLY A 24 -10.05 -20.32 15.91
C GLY A 24 -11.44 -19.83 15.49
N LEU A 25 -12.42 -19.88 16.40
CA LEU A 25 -13.76 -19.35 16.14
C LEU A 25 -13.75 -17.84 15.88
N ARG A 26 -13.00 -17.07 16.68
CA ARG A 26 -12.84 -15.63 16.47
C ARG A 26 -12.17 -15.29 15.15
N ALA A 27 -11.07 -15.99 14.83
CA ALA A 27 -10.37 -15.81 13.55
C ALA A 27 -11.29 -16.13 12.36
N SER A 28 -12.06 -17.21 12.45
CA SER A 28 -13.00 -17.63 11.39
C SER A 28 -14.15 -16.63 11.21
N ALA A 29 -14.73 -16.16 12.32
CA ALA A 29 -15.78 -15.13 12.28
C ALA A 29 -15.27 -13.80 11.70
N ALA A 30 -14.06 -13.37 12.11
CA ALA A 30 -13.41 -12.20 11.55
C ALA A 30 -13.16 -12.36 10.04
N GLN A 31 -12.69 -13.53 9.60
CA GLN A 31 -12.50 -13.84 8.19
C GLN A 31 -13.82 -13.82 7.40
N GLY A 32 -14.92 -14.31 7.99
CA GLY A 32 -16.25 -14.18 7.39
C GLY A 32 -16.65 -12.72 7.16
N LEU A 33 -16.42 -11.86 8.16
CA LEU A 33 -16.65 -10.41 8.04
C LEU A 33 -15.73 -9.75 7.00
N TYR A 34 -14.48 -10.21 6.87
CA TYR A 34 -13.55 -9.78 5.81
C TYR A 34 -14.14 -10.03 4.43
N TYR A 35 -14.57 -11.26 4.18
CA TYR A 35 -15.11 -11.67 2.88
C TYR A 35 -16.37 -10.86 2.55
N GLN A 36 -17.26 -10.64 3.50
CA GLN A 36 -18.42 -9.78 3.31
C GLN A 36 -17.99 -8.34 2.99
N ALA A 37 -17.07 -7.76 3.77
CA ALA A 37 -16.57 -6.40 3.49
C ALA A 37 -15.97 -6.28 2.09
N LYS A 38 -15.17 -7.27 1.67
CA LYS A 38 -14.43 -7.28 0.41
C LYS A 38 -15.31 -7.51 -0.83
N TYR A 39 -16.28 -8.43 -0.75
CA TYR A 39 -17.01 -8.93 -1.92
C TYR A 39 -18.49 -8.53 -1.97
N SER A 40 -19.10 -8.11 -0.85
CA SER A 40 -20.55 -7.85 -0.80
C SER A 40 -20.90 -6.36 -0.61
N SER A 41 -19.94 -5.46 -0.75
CA SER A 41 -20.17 -4.02 -0.58
C SER A 41 -20.24 -3.35 -1.94
N GLU A 42 -21.25 -2.51 -2.14
CA GLU A 42 -21.32 -1.66 -3.33
C GLU A 42 -20.03 -0.84 -3.45
N PRO A 43 -19.53 -0.58 -4.68
CA PRO A 43 -18.27 0.12 -4.88
C PRO A 43 -18.20 1.50 -4.20
N HIS A 44 -19.35 2.14 -3.98
CA HIS A 44 -19.45 3.55 -3.59
C HIS A 44 -19.82 3.79 -2.12
N ASP A 45 -20.36 2.82 -1.37
CA ASP A 45 -20.64 3.00 0.07
C ASP A 45 -19.54 2.37 0.94
N ILE A 46 -18.74 3.24 1.55
CA ILE A 46 -17.64 2.86 2.44
C ILE A 46 -18.10 2.45 3.85
N ARG A 47 -19.29 2.88 4.28
CA ARG A 47 -19.75 2.71 5.68
C ARG A 47 -19.95 1.23 6.04
N PRO A 48 -20.58 0.38 5.21
CA PRO A 48 -20.68 -1.04 5.48
C PRO A 48 -19.32 -1.75 5.55
N VAL A 49 -18.35 -1.33 4.72
CA VAL A 49 -16.99 -1.86 4.73
C VAL A 49 -16.32 -1.55 6.07
N LEU A 50 -16.34 -0.27 6.48
CA LEU A 50 -15.78 0.18 7.75
C LEU A 50 -16.40 -0.56 8.93
N GLY A 51 -17.74 -0.63 9.00
CA GLY A 51 -18.44 -1.28 10.09
C GLY A 51 -18.09 -2.77 10.22
N ARG A 52 -17.98 -3.49 9.10
CA ARG A 52 -17.59 -4.92 9.09
C ARG A 52 -16.12 -5.09 9.49
N CYS A 53 -15.22 -4.28 8.96
CA CYS A 53 -13.80 -4.35 9.30
C CYS A 53 -13.52 -3.99 10.76
N MET A 54 -14.23 -3.02 11.34
CA MET A 54 -14.13 -2.70 12.78
C MET A 54 -14.60 -3.87 13.66
N LYS A 55 -15.72 -4.51 13.30
CA LYS A 55 -16.19 -5.72 14.00
C LYS A 55 -15.20 -6.86 13.87
N ALA A 56 -14.59 -7.02 12.70
CA ALA A 56 -13.60 -8.07 12.46
C ALA A 56 -12.30 -7.83 13.23
N ASP A 57 -11.81 -6.58 13.29
CA ASP A 57 -10.64 -6.18 14.08
C ASP A 57 -10.87 -6.40 15.58
N ALA A 58 -12.08 -6.13 16.08
CA ALA A 58 -12.44 -6.40 17.47
C ALA A 58 -12.43 -7.91 17.82
N LEU A 59 -12.78 -8.77 16.86
CA LEU A 59 -12.72 -10.23 17.03
C LEU A 59 -11.30 -10.78 16.90
N TYR A 60 -10.54 -10.26 15.93
CA TYR A 60 -9.22 -10.76 15.56
C TYR A 60 -8.29 -9.62 15.11
N PRO A 61 -7.60 -8.94 16.05
CA PRO A 61 -6.82 -7.73 15.77
C PRO A 61 -5.50 -8.01 15.04
N HIS A 62 -5.14 -9.27 14.80
CA HIS A 62 -3.87 -9.65 14.18
C HIS A 62 -3.93 -9.75 12.65
N ASN A 63 -5.10 -9.52 12.04
CA ASN A 63 -5.25 -9.60 10.58
C ASN A 63 -5.10 -8.21 9.94
N TYR A 64 -3.89 -7.91 9.47
CA TYR A 64 -3.58 -6.66 8.79
C TYR A 64 -4.30 -6.48 7.44
N ARG A 65 -4.92 -7.54 6.85
CA ARG A 65 -5.67 -7.41 5.58
C ARG A 65 -6.92 -6.55 5.74
N PHE A 66 -7.50 -6.46 6.94
CA PHE A 66 -8.56 -5.48 7.23
C PHE A 66 -8.06 -4.06 7.10
N CYS A 67 -6.85 -3.80 7.63
CA CYS A 67 -6.22 -2.50 7.58
C CYS A 67 -5.96 -2.07 6.14
N GLU A 68 -5.43 -2.98 5.32
CA GLU A 68 -5.21 -2.77 3.89
C GLU A 68 -6.51 -2.45 3.15
N LEU A 69 -7.56 -3.27 3.34
CA LEU A 69 -8.84 -3.08 2.67
C LEU A 69 -9.48 -1.73 3.03
N VAL A 70 -9.52 -1.41 4.33
CA VAL A 70 -10.09 -0.14 4.79
C VAL A 70 -9.29 1.03 4.23
N ALA A 71 -7.97 1.02 4.37
CA ALA A 71 -7.11 2.11 3.89
C ALA A 71 -7.26 2.34 2.39
N ARG A 72 -7.27 1.26 1.59
CA ARG A 72 -7.48 1.36 0.13
C ARG A 72 -8.84 1.97 -0.20
N LYS A 73 -9.90 1.48 0.43
CA LYS A 73 -11.28 1.89 0.11
C LYS A 73 -11.55 3.33 0.57
N THR A 74 -11.06 3.75 1.73
CA THR A 74 -11.23 5.14 2.20
C THR A 74 -10.37 6.11 1.40
N LEU A 75 -9.15 5.72 1.00
CA LEU A 75 -8.33 6.57 0.12
C LEU A 75 -8.97 6.76 -1.26
N ALA A 76 -9.48 5.68 -1.87
CA ALA A 76 -10.20 5.76 -3.14
C ALA A 76 -11.46 6.64 -3.03
N ALA A 77 -12.23 6.50 -1.94
CA ALA A 77 -13.38 7.34 -1.67
C ALA A 77 -12.98 8.81 -1.50
N ALA A 78 -11.90 9.11 -0.76
CA ALA A 78 -11.39 10.46 -0.58
C ALA A 78 -11.03 11.12 -1.92
N GLN A 79 -10.41 10.37 -2.83
CA GLN A 79 -10.03 10.84 -4.17
C GLN A 79 -11.22 11.14 -5.09
N SER A 80 -12.38 10.52 -4.83
CA SER A 80 -13.60 10.74 -5.59
C SER A 80 -14.45 11.92 -5.09
N LEU A 81 -14.14 12.45 -3.90
CA LEU A 81 -14.88 13.57 -3.32
C LEU A 81 -14.33 14.91 -3.78
N THR A 82 -15.24 15.83 -4.05
CA THR A 82 -14.92 17.24 -4.34
C THR A 82 -14.84 18.09 -3.07
N ASP A 83 -15.56 17.73 -2.01
CA ASP A 83 -15.50 18.42 -0.71
C ASP A 83 -14.16 18.15 0.00
N PRO A 84 -13.32 19.19 0.20
CA PRO A 84 -12.01 19.03 0.84
C PRO A 84 -12.09 18.53 2.29
N ILE A 85 -13.14 18.87 3.04
CA ILE A 85 -13.27 18.48 4.45
C ILE A 85 -13.58 16.98 4.53
N ALA A 86 -14.63 16.54 3.85
CA ALA A 86 -14.99 15.12 3.80
C ALA A 86 -13.87 14.26 3.18
N SER A 87 -13.17 14.78 2.17
CA SER A 87 -11.99 14.13 1.60
C SER A 87 -10.87 13.97 2.64
N GLY A 88 -10.56 15.04 3.38
CA GLY A 88 -9.54 15.03 4.44
C GLY A 88 -9.84 14.02 5.56
N ASP A 89 -11.09 13.90 6.00
CA ASP A 89 -11.50 12.92 7.03
C ASP A 89 -11.30 11.46 6.57
N LEU A 90 -11.61 11.19 5.30
CA LEU A 90 -11.39 9.86 4.70
C LEU A 90 -9.90 9.56 4.50
N GLU A 91 -9.09 10.55 4.14
CA GLU A 91 -7.63 10.41 4.08
C GLU A 91 -7.02 10.13 5.44
N ALA A 92 -7.45 10.86 6.48
CA ALA A 92 -7.01 10.62 7.85
C ALA A 92 -7.39 9.22 8.33
N THR A 93 -8.59 8.74 7.96
CA THR A 93 -9.01 7.36 8.20
C THR A 93 -8.13 6.37 7.45
N ALA A 94 -7.83 6.63 6.17
CA ALA A 94 -6.95 5.78 5.37
C ALA A 94 -5.57 5.65 5.99
N GLU A 95 -4.98 6.78 6.42
CA GLU A 95 -3.67 6.81 7.05
C GLU A 95 -3.67 6.06 8.38
N LYS A 96 -4.68 6.25 9.23
CA LYS A 96 -4.80 5.53 10.51
C LYS A 96 -4.74 4.02 10.30
N TRP A 97 -5.56 3.50 9.39
CA TRP A 97 -5.60 2.07 9.12
C TRP A 97 -4.33 1.58 8.41
N CYS A 98 -3.78 2.35 7.46
CA CYS A 98 -2.51 2.02 6.82
C CYS A 98 -1.37 1.88 7.83
N ASN A 99 -1.20 2.86 8.73
CA ASN A 99 -0.18 2.84 9.78
C ASN A 99 -0.38 1.66 10.74
N ARG A 100 -1.62 1.33 11.11
CA ARG A 100 -1.93 0.15 11.93
C ARG A 100 -1.52 -1.14 11.22
N GLY A 101 -1.84 -1.28 9.93
CA GLY A 101 -1.45 -2.43 9.13
C GLY A 101 0.07 -2.58 9.04
N LEU A 102 0.79 -1.47 8.80
CA LEU A 102 2.25 -1.44 8.75
C LEU A 102 2.89 -1.76 10.10
N ALA A 103 2.27 -1.41 11.23
CA ALA A 103 2.76 -1.81 12.54
C ALA A 103 2.73 -3.34 12.74
N MET A 104 1.82 -4.05 12.06
CA MET A 104 1.73 -5.51 12.08
C MET A 104 2.62 -6.17 11.02
N ASN A 105 2.69 -5.57 9.82
CA ASN A 105 3.53 -6.04 8.73
C ASN A 105 4.22 -4.85 8.02
N PRO A 106 5.42 -4.45 8.50
CA PRO A 106 6.12 -3.25 8.00
C PRO A 106 6.58 -3.32 6.54
N ARG A 107 6.50 -4.50 5.92
CA ARG A 107 6.99 -4.76 4.56
C ARG A 107 5.88 -5.25 3.62
N ASP A 108 4.62 -5.21 4.03
CA ASP A 108 3.52 -5.51 3.11
C ASP A 108 3.50 -4.48 1.97
N ARG A 109 3.59 -4.99 0.75
CA ARG A 109 3.72 -4.18 -0.47
C ARG A 109 2.57 -3.22 -0.67
N GLU A 110 1.34 -3.70 -0.48
CA GLU A 110 0.13 -2.92 -0.72
C GLU A 110 -0.01 -1.80 0.32
N LEU A 111 0.28 -2.09 1.59
CA LEU A 111 0.30 -1.09 2.65
C LEU A 111 1.40 -0.04 2.44
N CYS A 112 2.61 -0.44 2.05
CA CYS A 112 3.67 0.50 1.71
C CYS A 112 3.28 1.38 0.51
N TRP A 113 2.64 0.81 -0.51
CA TRP A 113 2.16 1.57 -1.66
C TRP A 113 1.08 2.59 -1.26
N LEU A 114 0.10 2.17 -0.43
CA LEU A 114 -0.92 3.07 0.11
C LEU A 114 -0.29 4.21 0.93
N LYS A 115 0.73 3.91 1.75
CA LYS A 115 1.43 4.94 2.52
C LYS A 115 2.13 5.94 1.61
N THR A 116 2.81 5.46 0.57
CA THR A 116 3.42 6.32 -0.47
C THR A 116 2.38 7.21 -1.13
N ALA A 117 1.22 6.68 -1.52
CA ALA A 117 0.15 7.45 -2.15
C ALA A 117 -0.41 8.53 -1.21
N ILE A 118 -0.56 8.24 0.09
CA ILE A 118 -0.97 9.22 1.11
C ILE A 118 0.10 10.31 1.28
N LEU A 119 1.38 9.92 1.34
CA LEU A 119 2.49 10.87 1.47
C LEU A 119 2.61 11.77 0.24
N GLU A 120 2.41 11.23 -0.97
CA GLU A 120 2.58 11.96 -2.23
C GLU A 120 1.65 13.18 -2.31
N ARG A 121 0.45 13.06 -1.72
CA ARG A 121 -0.53 14.15 -1.64
C ARG A 121 -0.08 15.32 -0.76
N ARG A 122 0.84 15.07 0.18
CA ARG A 122 1.35 16.06 1.13
C ARG A 122 2.74 16.56 0.77
N SER A 123 3.62 15.65 0.33
CA SER A 123 4.98 15.92 -0.10
C SER A 123 5.47 14.77 -0.98
N ARG A 124 5.76 15.07 -2.24
CA ARG A 124 6.33 14.12 -3.20
C ARG A 124 7.71 13.63 -2.73
N GLU A 125 8.53 14.50 -2.14
CA GLU A 125 9.82 14.12 -1.58
C GLU A 125 9.67 13.12 -0.43
N ALA A 126 8.68 13.28 0.44
CA ALA A 126 8.41 12.32 1.50
C ALA A 126 7.98 10.95 0.94
N ALA A 127 7.16 10.95 -0.11
CA ALA A 127 6.76 9.73 -0.81
C ALA A 127 7.94 9.03 -1.49
N ILE A 128 8.81 9.79 -2.18
CA ILE A 128 10.04 9.28 -2.80
C ILE A 128 10.94 8.63 -1.75
N ARG A 129 11.23 9.32 -0.64
CA ARG A 129 12.09 8.77 0.43
C ARG A 129 11.51 7.47 0.98
N TYR A 130 10.22 7.48 1.33
CA TYR A 130 9.55 6.29 1.89
C TYR A 130 9.55 5.10 0.91
N TRP A 131 9.22 5.34 -0.37
CA TRP A 131 9.17 4.28 -1.37
C TRP A 131 10.57 3.77 -1.76
N LYS A 132 11.57 4.66 -1.76
CA LYS A 132 12.97 4.27 -1.97
C LYS A 132 13.43 3.31 -0.87
N ASP A 133 13.19 3.63 0.40
CA ASP A 133 13.56 2.76 1.52
C ASP A 133 12.89 1.38 1.45
N TYR A 134 11.65 1.33 0.95
CA TYR A 134 10.95 0.07 0.66
C TYR A 134 11.57 -0.69 -0.51
N THR A 135 11.89 0.02 -1.60
CA THR A 135 12.46 -0.55 -2.84
C THR A 135 13.87 -1.05 -2.63
N ASP A 136 14.68 -0.41 -1.79
CA ASP A 136 16.02 -0.88 -1.45
C ASP A 136 15.96 -2.29 -0.80
N TRP A 137 14.90 -2.59 -0.04
CA TRP A 137 14.68 -3.94 0.50
C TRP A 137 14.12 -4.93 -0.52
N HIS A 138 13.31 -4.48 -1.49
CA HIS A 138 12.67 -5.30 -2.53
C HIS A 138 13.14 -4.96 -3.94
N PHE A 139 14.44 -4.75 -4.11
CA PHE A 139 14.99 -4.15 -5.33
C PHE A 139 14.78 -5.01 -6.57
N TRP A 140 14.62 -6.33 -6.39
CA TRP A 140 14.48 -7.31 -7.47
C TRP A 140 13.11 -7.26 -8.17
N HIS A 141 12.10 -6.60 -7.60
CA HIS A 141 10.77 -6.50 -8.21
C HIS A 141 10.69 -5.31 -9.18
N PRO A 142 10.52 -5.54 -10.50
CA PRO A 142 10.57 -4.48 -11.51
C PRO A 142 9.51 -3.41 -11.31
N GLN A 143 8.32 -3.83 -10.86
CA GLN A 143 7.22 -2.92 -10.60
C GLN A 143 7.53 -1.91 -9.48
N ASN A 144 8.38 -2.28 -8.50
CA ASN A 144 8.79 -1.35 -7.44
C ASN A 144 9.75 -0.28 -7.99
N GLN A 145 10.68 -0.69 -8.85
CA GLN A 145 11.58 0.23 -9.56
C GLN A 145 10.80 1.17 -10.46
N TYR A 146 9.87 0.64 -11.25
CA TYR A 146 8.97 1.45 -12.10
C TYR A 146 8.21 2.52 -11.30
N LEU A 147 7.63 2.14 -10.16
CA LEU A 147 6.93 3.09 -9.30
C LEU A 147 7.88 4.15 -8.72
N LEU A 148 9.11 3.78 -8.36
CA LEU A 148 10.13 4.73 -7.90
C LEU A 148 10.54 5.72 -9.00
N GLY A 149 10.82 5.22 -10.22
CA GLY A 149 11.11 6.05 -11.38
C GLY A 149 9.95 7.01 -11.72
N SER A 150 8.71 6.52 -11.61
CA SER A 150 7.51 7.33 -11.81
C SER A 150 7.36 8.44 -10.76
N LEU A 151 7.77 8.21 -9.52
CA LEU A 151 7.80 9.25 -8.48
C LEU A 151 8.91 10.28 -8.76
N TYR A 152 10.10 9.84 -9.16
CA TYR A 152 11.19 10.74 -9.56
C TYR A 152 10.79 11.63 -10.74
N ALA A 153 10.26 11.04 -11.80
CA ALA A 153 9.82 11.77 -12.98
C ALA A 153 8.76 12.84 -12.63
N ARG A 154 7.72 12.46 -11.86
CA ARG A 154 6.68 13.40 -11.41
C ARG A 154 7.20 14.50 -10.48
N ASN A 155 8.35 14.30 -9.83
CA ASN A 155 9.02 15.32 -9.02
C ASN A 155 10.06 16.14 -9.79
N GLY A 156 10.23 15.92 -11.09
CA GLY A 156 11.22 16.60 -11.92
C GLY A 156 12.65 16.05 -11.78
N HIS A 157 12.83 14.94 -11.06
CA HIS A 157 14.12 14.26 -10.88
C HIS A 157 14.37 13.33 -12.08
N LEU A 158 14.54 13.92 -13.26
CA LEU A 158 14.55 13.18 -14.53
C LEU A 158 15.78 12.26 -14.65
N HIS A 159 16.94 12.72 -14.18
CA HIS A 159 18.15 11.91 -14.20
C HIS A 159 17.98 10.62 -13.35
N GLU A 160 17.38 10.72 -12.17
CA GLU A 160 17.11 9.54 -11.33
C GLU A 160 16.09 8.61 -11.99
N ALA A 161 15.10 9.16 -12.68
CA ALA A 161 14.13 8.38 -13.45
C ALA A 161 14.80 7.64 -14.64
N GLU A 162 15.75 8.28 -15.32
CA GLU A 162 16.54 7.69 -16.43
C GLU A 162 17.32 6.46 -15.98
N ARG A 163 18.00 6.57 -14.83
CA ARG A 163 18.74 5.45 -14.25
C ARG A 163 17.83 4.25 -13.94
N ILE A 164 16.56 4.49 -13.63
CA ILE A 164 15.58 3.42 -13.45
C ILE A 164 15.23 2.73 -14.79
N VAL A 165 15.19 3.47 -15.91
CA VAL A 165 14.98 2.88 -17.25
C VAL A 165 16.10 1.90 -17.59
N GLU A 166 17.36 2.28 -17.35
CA GLU A 166 18.53 1.41 -17.56
C GLU A 166 18.42 0.13 -16.73
N LEU A 167 18.01 0.24 -15.45
CA LEU A 167 17.80 -0.92 -14.57
C LEU A 167 16.64 -1.82 -15.03
N LEU A 168 15.70 -1.28 -15.79
CA LEU A 168 14.54 -1.97 -16.35
C LEU A 168 14.71 -2.36 -17.82
N ALA A 169 15.90 -2.18 -18.40
CA ALA A 169 16.18 -2.45 -19.81
C ALA A 169 15.77 -3.88 -20.22
N GLY A 170 15.17 -4.01 -21.41
CA GLY A 170 14.66 -5.28 -21.94
C GLY A 170 13.38 -5.80 -21.28
N ARG A 171 12.71 -5.00 -20.43
CA ARG A 171 11.43 -5.36 -19.78
C ARG A 171 10.32 -4.40 -20.18
N GLN A 172 9.07 -4.86 -20.12
CA GLN A 172 7.88 -4.03 -20.39
C GLN A 172 7.89 -2.72 -19.58
N TYR A 173 8.24 -2.78 -18.29
CA TYR A 173 8.31 -1.61 -17.42
C TYR A 173 9.36 -0.57 -17.83
N GLY A 174 10.42 -0.97 -18.55
CA GLY A 174 11.43 -0.03 -19.05
C GLY A 174 10.84 0.89 -20.12
N MET A 175 10.08 0.32 -21.07
CA MET A 175 9.38 1.09 -22.10
C MET A 175 8.30 1.99 -21.51
N GLU A 176 7.50 1.47 -20.56
CA GLU A 176 6.48 2.25 -19.87
C GLU A 176 7.11 3.45 -19.13
N MET A 177 8.25 3.24 -18.46
CA MET A 177 8.96 4.31 -17.76
C MET A 177 9.54 5.35 -18.72
N ALA A 178 10.12 4.91 -19.84
CA ALA A 178 10.62 5.83 -20.87
C ALA A 178 9.50 6.75 -21.40
N PHE A 179 8.30 6.19 -21.64
CA PHE A 179 7.13 6.98 -22.05
C PHE A 179 6.74 8.02 -20.99
N VAL A 180 6.73 7.65 -19.71
CA VAL A 180 6.45 8.59 -18.61
C VAL A 180 7.47 9.73 -18.59
N ILE A 181 8.76 9.45 -18.77
CA ILE A 181 9.77 10.51 -18.78
C ILE A 181 9.60 11.43 -19.99
N MET A 182 9.34 10.88 -21.18
CA MET A 182 9.06 11.67 -22.38
C MET A 182 7.87 12.62 -22.17
N GLU A 183 6.78 12.11 -21.59
CA GLU A 183 5.59 12.92 -21.31
C GLU A 183 5.88 14.05 -20.31
N VAL A 184 6.63 13.77 -19.24
CA VAL A 184 7.02 14.79 -18.27
C VAL A 184 7.93 15.84 -18.91
N ARG A 185 8.89 15.43 -19.75
CA ARG A 185 9.76 16.39 -20.47
C ARG A 185 8.97 17.28 -21.41
N ALA A 186 8.07 16.71 -22.23
CA ALA A 186 7.21 17.50 -23.11
C ALA A 186 6.35 18.53 -22.32
N ARG A 187 5.89 18.17 -21.12
CA ARG A 187 5.18 19.11 -20.23
C ARG A 187 6.09 20.20 -19.68
N LEU A 188 7.31 19.86 -19.27
CA LEU A 188 8.30 20.83 -18.77
C LEU A 188 8.78 21.77 -19.89
N ASP A 189 8.97 21.25 -21.10
CA ASP A 189 9.40 22.02 -22.26
C ASP A 189 8.28 22.91 -22.79
N SER A 190 7.03 22.46 -22.73
CA SER A 190 5.88 23.34 -23.05
C SER A 190 5.63 24.41 -21.99
N THR A 191 6.06 24.19 -20.73
CA THR A 191 6.09 25.27 -19.72
C THR A 191 7.34 26.14 -19.82
N LYS A 192 8.45 25.64 -20.38
CA LYS A 192 9.72 26.37 -20.54
C LYS A 192 9.88 27.06 -21.90
N GLY A 193 9.13 26.69 -22.94
CA GLY A 193 9.21 27.27 -24.28
C GLY A 193 8.98 28.79 -24.24
N GLY A 194 10.04 29.62 -24.30
CA GLY A 194 11.34 29.34 -24.90
C GLY A 194 12.49 28.96 -23.96
N VAL A 195 13.08 27.76 -24.15
CA VAL A 195 14.49 27.53 -24.50
C VAL A 195 14.59 26.13 -25.16
N GLU A 196 15.40 26.01 -26.22
CA GLU A 196 15.63 24.85 -27.09
C GLU A 196 16.08 23.57 -26.35
N GLY A 197 15.54 22.41 -26.76
CA GLY A 197 15.75 21.10 -26.10
C GLY A 197 16.75 20.19 -26.81
N ASP A 198 17.52 19.47 -26.00
CA ASP A 198 18.52 18.44 -26.34
C ASP A 198 17.86 17.06 -26.57
N ASP A 199 18.35 16.32 -27.57
CA ASP A 199 17.65 15.22 -28.27
C ASP A 199 18.13 13.81 -27.84
N SER A 200 18.80 13.69 -26.68
CA SER A 200 19.52 12.49 -26.18
C SER A 200 18.66 11.24 -25.91
N TRP A 201 17.34 11.33 -25.96
CA TRP A 201 16.43 10.21 -25.63
C TRP A 201 16.30 9.13 -26.66
N LYS A 202 16.54 9.46 -27.93
CA LYS A 202 16.35 8.53 -29.05
C LYS A 202 17.31 7.34 -28.95
N GLU A 203 18.39 7.47 -28.20
CA GLU A 203 19.38 6.43 -27.96
C GLU A 203 18.95 5.44 -26.86
N LEU A 204 18.07 5.82 -25.93
CA LEU A 204 17.59 4.94 -24.85
C LEU A 204 16.46 3.99 -25.27
N LEU A 205 15.91 4.15 -26.48
CA LEU A 205 14.82 3.34 -27.03
C LEU A 205 15.28 2.28 -28.06
N GLN A 206 16.59 2.21 -28.34
CA GLN A 206 17.21 1.22 -29.24
C GLN A 206 17.77 0.04 -28.46
#